data_AF-A0A3A8L7L3-F1
#
_entry.id   AF-A0A3A8L7L3-F1
#
_cell.length_a   1.000
_cell.length_b   1.000
_cell.length_c   1.000
_cell.angle_alpha   90.00
_cell.angle_beta   90.00
_cell.angle_gamma   90.00
#
_symmetry.space_group_name_H-M   'P 1'
#
loop_
_entity.id
_entity.type
_entity.pdbx_description
1 polymer ?
#
loop_
_entity_poly.entity_id
_entity_poly.type
_entity_poly.pdbx_seq_one_letter_code
_entity_poly.pdbx_strand_id
1 'polypeptide(L)'
;MDVVLRPINDRFFHEQVLPFFTRAMGDASGALELLASQLGDAQAFTLCQRLAMSALPGGVGSLDSDGWMDLVDRLVFQPWQEGPGGWEVAGAHGGYADEWDEALNLALMVEDPAYPYWDIRASRAVRDSFRLRPPGEQGLASLLAGQWDPFPDFPPDRVFVTQGRGEYAAKERFAFADWAWRPARTVAHWQVNLPRKLERLLAREQERMKLPVLPEREEVLGYWSGRVAQPPPLSVLFSGLGPNAATWIRELGALTLHLRTAAQTKQGLAALVTRGTTVRL
;
A
#
# COMPACT_ATOMS: atom_id res chain seq x y z
N MET A 1 11.28 7.82 5.84
CA MET A 1 10.56 6.52 5.80
C MET A 1 9.93 6.49 4.44
N ASP A 2 10.07 5.40 3.72
CA ASP A 2 9.53 5.32 2.37
C ASP A 2 8.32 4.41 2.40
N VAL A 3 7.30 4.72 1.61
CA VAL A 3 6.18 3.82 1.38
C VAL A 3 6.32 3.20 0.01
N VAL A 4 6.16 1.88 -0.03
CA VAL A 4 6.13 1.10 -1.27
C VAL A 4 4.70 0.62 -1.47
N LEU A 5 4.09 0.97 -2.59
CA LEU A 5 2.75 0.50 -2.97
C LEU A 5 2.87 -0.38 -4.21
N ARG A 6 2.35 -1.61 -4.12
CA ARG A 6 2.43 -2.60 -5.21
C ARG A 6 1.09 -3.27 -5.47
N PRO A 7 0.71 -3.46 -6.75
CA PRO A 7 -0.30 -4.43 -7.11
C PRO A 7 0.15 -5.83 -6.72
N ILE A 8 -0.76 -6.61 -6.15
CA ILE A 8 -0.50 -8.01 -5.80
C ILE A 8 -1.58 -8.93 -6.35
N ASN A 9 -1.22 -10.19 -6.58
CA ASN A 9 -2.18 -11.19 -7.01
C ASN A 9 -3.13 -11.52 -5.84
N ASP A 10 -4.37 -11.06 -5.96
CA ASP A 10 -5.40 -11.17 -4.92
C ASP A 10 -5.69 -12.64 -4.57
N ARG A 11 -5.71 -13.51 -5.57
CA ARG A 11 -5.95 -14.95 -5.39
C ARG A 11 -4.80 -15.61 -4.65
N PHE A 12 -3.55 -15.36 -5.05
CA PHE A 12 -2.37 -15.87 -4.33
C PHE A 12 -2.41 -15.43 -2.86
N PHE A 13 -2.72 -14.17 -2.61
CA PHE A 13 -2.74 -13.63 -1.27
C PHE A 13 -3.83 -14.29 -0.40
N HIS A 14 -5.04 -14.45 -0.95
CA HIS A 14 -6.15 -15.10 -0.27
C HIS A 14 -5.97 -16.61 -0.05
N GLU A 15 -5.46 -17.33 -1.05
CA GLU A 15 -5.38 -18.79 -1.01
C GLU A 15 -4.10 -19.28 -0.31
N GLN A 16 -3.01 -18.51 -0.36
CA GLN A 16 -1.69 -18.94 0.10
C GLN A 16 -1.19 -18.10 1.28
N VAL A 17 -1.11 -16.78 1.11
CA VAL A 17 -0.41 -15.89 2.06
C VAL A 17 -1.16 -15.71 3.38
N LEU A 18 -2.46 -15.37 3.32
CA LEU A 18 -3.26 -15.18 4.54
C LEU A 18 -3.38 -16.47 5.37
N PRO A 19 -3.71 -17.64 4.78
CA PRO A 19 -3.76 -18.90 5.53
C PRO A 19 -2.40 -19.30 6.10
N PHE A 20 -1.32 -19.07 5.35
CA PHE A 20 0.04 -19.30 5.81
C PHE A 20 0.35 -18.51 7.08
N PHE A 21 0.10 -17.19 7.10
CA PHE A 21 0.36 -16.36 8.28
C PHE A 21 -0.50 -16.76 9.47
N THR A 22 -1.79 -17.04 9.28
CA THR A 22 -2.67 -17.52 10.34
C THR A 22 -2.14 -18.80 10.97
N ARG A 23 -1.73 -19.79 10.15
CA ARG A 23 -1.18 -21.05 10.65
C ARG A 23 0.18 -20.86 11.34
N ALA A 24 1.05 -20.06 10.74
CA ALA A 24 2.41 -19.82 11.25
C ALA A 24 2.43 -19.20 12.65
N MET A 25 1.36 -18.54 13.09
CA MET A 25 1.25 -18.04 14.47
C MET A 25 1.29 -19.15 15.53
N GLY A 26 0.86 -20.36 15.21
CA GLY A 26 0.84 -21.51 16.14
C GLY A 26 1.73 -22.67 15.73
N ASP A 27 1.89 -22.91 14.43
CA ASP A 27 2.67 -24.00 13.85
C ASP A 27 3.45 -23.49 12.63
N ALA A 28 4.62 -22.88 12.91
CA ALA A 28 5.45 -22.28 11.87
C ALA A 28 6.04 -23.34 10.92
N SER A 29 6.53 -24.46 11.46
CA SER A 29 7.12 -25.54 10.64
C SER A 29 6.10 -26.14 9.68
N GLY A 30 4.91 -26.52 10.17
CA GLY A 30 3.87 -27.10 9.33
C GLY A 30 3.30 -26.09 8.33
N ALA A 31 3.29 -24.78 8.67
CA ALA A 31 2.92 -23.73 7.71
C ALA A 31 3.93 -23.61 6.56
N LEU A 32 5.23 -23.66 6.87
CA LEU A 32 6.31 -23.60 5.88
C LEU A 32 6.31 -24.82 4.95
N GLU A 33 6.11 -26.02 5.49
CA GLU A 33 6.01 -27.26 4.70
C GLU A 33 4.82 -27.23 3.74
N LEU A 34 3.65 -26.80 4.23
CA LEU A 34 2.45 -26.66 3.41
C LEU A 34 2.64 -25.64 2.29
N LEU A 35 3.13 -24.45 2.62
CA LEU A 35 3.39 -23.41 1.64
C LEU A 35 4.41 -23.89 0.59
N ALA A 36 5.51 -24.51 1.00
CA ALA A 36 6.53 -25.02 0.09
C ALA A 36 5.96 -25.99 -0.97
N SER A 37 4.96 -26.81 -0.60
CA SER A 37 4.32 -27.75 -1.54
C SER A 37 3.47 -27.08 -2.64
N GLN A 38 3.16 -25.78 -2.48
CA GLN A 38 2.32 -25.00 -3.39
C GLN A 38 3.14 -24.02 -4.26
N LEU A 39 4.42 -23.85 -3.97
CA LEU A 39 5.31 -22.91 -4.64
C LEU A 39 6.12 -23.58 -5.76
N GLY A 40 6.02 -23.02 -6.97
CA GLY A 40 6.93 -23.30 -8.08
C GLY A 40 8.16 -22.39 -8.09
N ASP A 41 8.15 -21.29 -7.34
CA ASP A 41 9.29 -20.38 -7.22
C ASP A 41 10.44 -20.98 -6.39
N ALA A 42 11.58 -21.26 -7.04
CA ALA A 42 12.72 -21.93 -6.42
C ALA A 42 13.31 -21.18 -5.21
N GLN A 43 13.31 -19.84 -5.23
CA GLN A 43 13.88 -19.04 -4.14
C GLN A 43 12.99 -19.08 -2.90
N ALA A 44 11.69 -18.86 -3.06
CA ALA A 44 10.72 -18.96 -1.96
C ALA A 44 10.66 -20.38 -1.41
N PHE A 45 10.67 -21.38 -2.29
CA PHE A 45 10.75 -22.79 -1.89
C PHE A 45 11.98 -23.08 -1.01
N THR A 46 13.16 -22.62 -1.45
CA THR A 46 14.41 -22.79 -0.69
C THR A 46 14.37 -22.08 0.65
N LEU A 47 13.79 -20.87 0.72
CA LEU A 47 13.59 -20.14 1.97
C LEU A 47 12.69 -20.92 2.94
N CYS A 48 11.57 -21.46 2.45
CA CYS A 48 10.67 -22.27 3.26
C CYS A 48 11.37 -23.52 3.81
N GLN A 49 12.10 -24.26 2.97
CA GLN A 49 12.84 -25.45 3.42
C GLN A 49 13.89 -25.13 4.47
N ARG A 50 14.70 -24.08 4.24
CA ARG A 50 15.75 -23.66 5.17
C ARG A 50 15.17 -23.29 6.54
N LEU A 51 14.08 -22.51 6.54
CA LEU A 51 13.39 -22.12 7.76
C LEU A 51 12.75 -23.32 8.47
N ALA A 52 12.12 -24.24 7.74
CA ALA A 52 11.51 -25.43 8.33
C ALA A 52 12.57 -26.35 8.96
N MET A 53 13.74 -26.49 8.35
CA MET A 53 14.84 -27.30 8.89
C MET A 53 15.43 -26.75 10.19
N SER A 54 15.39 -25.43 10.39
CA SER A 54 15.90 -24.78 11.60
C SER A 54 14.80 -24.42 12.60
N ALA A 55 13.53 -24.71 12.28
CA ALA A 55 12.40 -24.33 13.11
C ALA A 55 12.40 -25.11 14.43
N LEU A 56 12.27 -24.37 15.54
CA LEU A 56 11.90 -24.97 16.83
C LEU A 56 10.36 -25.11 16.90
N PRO A 57 9.83 -26.08 17.66
CA PRO A 57 8.39 -26.22 17.87
C PRO A 57 7.77 -24.90 18.36
N GLY A 58 6.71 -24.44 17.69
CA GLY A 58 6.02 -23.20 18.03
C GLY A 58 5.58 -22.40 16.80
N GLY A 59 5.20 -21.14 17.04
CA GLY A 59 4.85 -20.17 16.00
C GLY A 59 6.04 -19.31 15.55
N VAL A 60 5.79 -18.26 14.76
CA VAL A 60 6.80 -17.40 14.11
C VAL A 60 7.97 -16.96 15.00
N GLY A 61 7.75 -16.75 16.31
CA GLY A 61 8.83 -16.40 17.25
C GLY A 61 9.90 -17.50 17.45
N SER A 62 9.69 -18.70 16.92
CA SER A 62 10.63 -19.82 16.96
C SER A 62 11.51 -19.95 15.70
N LEU A 63 11.32 -19.06 14.72
CA LEU A 63 12.05 -19.04 13.45
C LEU A 63 13.22 -18.06 13.47
N ASP A 64 14.18 -18.28 12.56
CA ASP A 64 15.21 -17.30 12.23
C ASP A 64 14.58 -16.02 11.67
N SER A 65 14.83 -14.88 12.32
CA SER A 65 14.17 -13.62 12.00
C SER A 65 14.55 -13.11 10.60
N ASP A 66 15.82 -13.23 10.20
CA ASP A 66 16.28 -12.70 8.91
C ASP A 66 15.68 -13.51 7.77
N GLY A 67 15.74 -14.85 7.86
CA GLY A 67 15.11 -15.73 6.88
C GLY A 67 13.59 -15.56 6.81
N TRP A 68 12.92 -15.34 7.94
CA TRP A 68 11.48 -15.07 7.98
C TRP A 68 11.14 -13.76 7.25
N MET A 69 11.87 -12.68 7.53
CA MET A 69 11.64 -11.39 6.89
C MET A 69 11.90 -11.46 5.38
N ASP A 70 12.93 -12.16 4.93
CA ASP A 70 13.19 -12.41 3.50
C ASP A 70 12.02 -13.13 2.81
N LEU A 71 11.45 -14.14 3.48
CA LEU A 71 10.30 -14.88 2.95
C LEU A 71 9.05 -14.00 2.89
N VAL A 72 8.74 -13.28 3.96
CA VAL A 72 7.56 -12.40 4.01
C VAL A 72 7.65 -11.30 2.96
N ASP A 73 8.82 -10.65 2.81
CA ASP A 73 9.03 -9.64 1.77
C ASP A 73 8.74 -10.22 0.38
N ARG A 74 9.24 -11.43 0.12
CA ARG A 74 9.01 -12.13 -1.15
C ARG A 74 7.54 -12.47 -1.38
N LEU A 75 6.83 -12.95 -0.36
CA LEU A 75 5.43 -13.34 -0.48
C LEU A 75 4.49 -12.15 -0.70
N VAL A 76 4.76 -11.03 -0.04
CA VAL A 76 3.85 -9.88 0.00
C VAL A 76 4.16 -8.85 -1.11
N PHE A 77 5.40 -8.77 -1.60
CA PHE A 77 5.82 -7.69 -2.52
C PHE A 77 6.33 -8.13 -3.90
N GLN A 78 6.30 -9.43 -4.20
CA GLN A 78 6.58 -9.93 -5.56
C GLN A 78 5.29 -10.16 -6.37
N PRO A 79 5.34 -10.01 -7.70
CA PRO A 79 4.19 -10.24 -8.56
C PRO A 79 3.98 -11.74 -8.80
N TRP A 80 3.14 -12.40 -8.00
CA TRP A 80 2.89 -13.84 -8.14
C TRP A 80 1.93 -14.20 -9.27
N GLN A 81 2.19 -15.31 -9.95
CA GLN A 81 1.32 -15.93 -10.95
C GLN A 81 1.26 -17.45 -10.77
N GLU A 82 0.20 -18.08 -11.27
CA GLU A 82 0.06 -19.54 -11.24
C GLU A 82 0.71 -20.13 -12.50
N GLY A 83 1.63 -21.08 -12.31
CA GLY A 83 2.31 -21.80 -13.36
C GLY A 83 2.15 -23.33 -13.23
N PRO A 84 2.68 -24.12 -14.18
CA PRO A 84 2.55 -25.59 -14.16
C PRO A 84 3.15 -26.26 -12.92
N GLY A 85 4.14 -25.62 -12.29
CA GLY A 85 4.81 -26.10 -11.08
C GLY A 85 4.24 -25.53 -9.77
N GLY A 86 3.11 -24.82 -9.82
CA GLY A 86 2.57 -24.07 -8.69
C GLY A 86 2.76 -22.57 -8.83
N TRP A 87 2.69 -21.85 -7.71
CA TRP A 87 2.83 -20.38 -7.71
C TRP A 87 4.28 -19.96 -7.93
N GLU A 88 4.50 -19.05 -8.86
CA GLU A 88 5.82 -18.53 -9.21
C GLU A 88 5.83 -17.00 -9.27
N VAL A 89 7.01 -16.41 -9.10
CA VAL A 89 7.19 -14.96 -9.25
C VAL A 89 7.26 -14.63 -10.74
N ALA A 90 6.32 -13.80 -11.21
CA ALA A 90 6.30 -13.26 -12.55
C ALA A 90 7.38 -12.18 -12.75
N GLY A 91 7.50 -11.67 -13.98
CA GLY A 91 8.40 -10.55 -14.30
C GLY A 91 8.11 -9.29 -13.46
N ALA A 92 9.15 -8.46 -13.30
CA ALA A 92 9.09 -7.26 -12.47
C ALA A 92 7.94 -6.33 -12.88
N HIS A 93 7.08 -5.99 -11.92
CA HIS A 93 6.11 -4.90 -12.05
C HIS A 93 6.64 -3.71 -11.25
N GLY A 94 6.66 -2.52 -11.86
CA GLY A 94 7.01 -1.30 -11.16
C GLY A 94 6.04 -1.05 -9.99
N GLY A 95 6.59 -0.84 -8.80
CA GLY A 95 5.85 -0.32 -7.64
C GLY A 95 6.00 1.20 -7.53
N TYR A 96 5.09 1.85 -6.81
CA TYR A 96 5.32 3.21 -6.33
C TYR A 96 6.25 3.14 -5.12
N ALA A 97 7.23 4.02 -5.05
CA ALA A 97 8.11 4.17 -3.89
C ALA A 97 8.43 5.65 -3.72
N ASP A 98 8.09 6.20 -2.56
CA ASP A 98 8.29 7.63 -2.24
C ASP A 98 8.30 7.86 -0.72
N GLU A 99 8.58 9.07 -0.27
CA GLU A 99 8.50 9.46 1.13
C GLU A 99 7.08 9.22 1.68
N TRP A 100 6.99 8.46 2.77
CA TRP A 100 5.71 8.10 3.39
C TRP A 100 4.87 9.32 3.80
N ASP A 101 5.51 10.39 4.30
CA ASP A 101 4.79 11.60 4.74
C ASP A 101 4.12 12.33 3.57
N GLU A 102 4.83 12.43 2.44
CA GLU A 102 4.31 13.07 1.23
C GLU A 102 3.23 12.21 0.57
N ALA A 103 3.46 10.90 0.44
CA ALA A 103 2.47 9.98 -0.11
C ALA A 103 1.17 9.97 0.71
N LEU A 104 1.28 9.97 2.05
CA LEU A 104 0.13 10.08 2.95
C LEU A 104 -0.55 11.45 2.83
N ASN A 105 0.22 12.54 2.73
CA ASN A 105 -0.30 13.89 2.51
C ASN A 105 -1.18 13.95 1.24
N LEU A 106 -0.68 13.42 0.12
CA LEU A 106 -1.39 13.38 -1.16
C LEU A 106 -2.63 12.49 -1.11
N ALA A 107 -2.54 11.32 -0.45
CA ALA A 107 -3.69 10.46 -0.27
C ALA A 107 -4.79 11.15 0.57
N LEU A 108 -4.44 11.83 1.66
CA LEU A 108 -5.39 12.55 2.51
C LEU A 108 -6.03 13.74 1.78
N MET A 109 -5.31 14.43 0.89
CA MET A 109 -5.89 15.48 0.04
C MET A 109 -7.08 14.96 -0.78
N VAL A 110 -6.97 13.73 -1.29
CA VAL A 110 -8.01 13.09 -2.10
C VAL A 110 -9.11 12.45 -1.26
N GLU A 111 -8.73 11.83 -0.15
CA GLU A 111 -9.62 10.97 0.65
C GLU A 111 -10.47 11.77 1.66
N ASP A 112 -9.91 12.82 2.26
CA ASP A 112 -10.57 13.59 3.31
C ASP A 112 -10.87 15.06 2.88
N PRO A 113 -12.17 15.41 2.70
CA PRO A 113 -12.59 16.78 2.40
C PRO A 113 -12.22 17.82 3.47
N ALA A 114 -12.01 17.41 4.72
CA ALA A 114 -11.65 18.29 5.82
C ALA A 114 -10.12 18.40 6.01
N TYR A 115 -9.32 17.59 5.31
CA TYR A 115 -7.87 17.58 5.49
C TYR A 115 -7.23 18.94 5.15
N PRO A 116 -6.52 19.58 6.09
CA PRO A 116 -6.02 20.94 5.94
C PRO A 116 -4.66 20.99 5.23
N TYR A 117 -4.56 20.46 4.02
CA TYR A 117 -3.30 20.32 3.27
C TYR A 117 -2.54 21.65 3.01
N TRP A 118 -3.23 22.79 3.09
CA TRP A 118 -2.64 24.12 2.91
C TRP A 118 -2.00 24.67 4.20
N ASP A 119 -2.30 24.10 5.35
CA ASP A 119 -1.70 24.43 6.64
C ASP A 119 -0.69 23.35 7.01
N ILE A 120 0.60 23.67 6.91
CA ILE A 120 1.71 22.74 7.18
C ILE A 120 1.63 22.18 8.61
N ARG A 121 1.25 23.00 9.59
CA ARG A 121 1.22 22.58 10.99
C ARG A 121 0.02 21.68 11.26
N ALA A 122 -1.16 22.07 10.79
CA ALA A 122 -2.38 21.29 10.99
C ALA A 122 -2.33 19.97 10.20
N SER A 123 -1.87 20.00 8.94
CA SER A 123 -1.73 18.79 8.12
C SER A 123 -0.74 17.80 8.74
N ARG A 124 0.40 18.28 9.27
CA ARG A 124 1.36 17.44 9.99
C ARG A 124 0.73 16.78 11.23
N ALA A 125 -0.04 17.51 12.02
CA ALA A 125 -0.71 16.95 13.21
C ALA A 125 -1.68 15.81 12.85
N VAL A 126 -2.39 15.93 11.72
CA VAL A 126 -3.24 14.85 11.20
C VAL A 126 -2.38 13.64 10.79
N ARG A 127 -1.30 13.84 10.03
CA ARG A 127 -0.41 12.74 9.61
C ARG A 127 0.30 12.05 10.77
N ASP A 128 0.72 12.81 11.79
CA ASP A 128 1.28 12.26 13.03
C ASP A 128 0.24 11.38 13.76
N SER A 129 -1.04 11.77 13.73
CA SER A 129 -2.12 10.93 14.27
C SER A 129 -2.27 9.62 13.49
N PHE A 130 -2.22 9.67 12.16
CA PHE A 130 -2.20 8.49 11.30
C PHE A 130 -1.00 7.58 11.55
N ARG A 131 0.17 8.17 11.86
CA ARG A 131 1.39 7.43 12.18
C ARG A 131 1.24 6.60 13.45
N LEU A 132 0.52 7.12 14.45
CA LEU A 132 0.33 6.50 15.75
C LEU A 132 -0.82 5.49 15.73
N ARG A 133 -1.97 5.88 15.18
CA ARG A 133 -3.16 5.05 15.07
C ARG A 133 -4.05 5.58 13.94
N PRO A 134 -4.06 4.95 12.75
CA PRO A 134 -4.83 5.44 11.61
C PRO A 134 -6.33 5.50 11.91
N PRO A 135 -7.00 6.65 11.68
CA PRO A 135 -8.42 6.79 11.90
C PRO A 135 -9.24 6.17 10.76
N GLY A 136 -9.81 5.00 11.00
CA GLY A 136 -10.93 4.43 10.23
C GLY A 136 -10.75 4.33 8.69
N GLU A 137 -11.84 4.03 7.99
CA GLU A 137 -11.83 3.78 6.55
C GLU A 137 -11.62 5.09 5.74
N GLN A 138 -10.37 5.44 5.46
CA GLN A 138 -10.00 6.56 4.58
C GLN A 138 -9.30 6.12 3.29
N GLY A 139 -9.89 5.15 2.58
CA GLY A 139 -9.43 4.73 1.26
C GLY A 139 -7.92 4.45 1.18
N LEU A 140 -7.24 5.06 0.20
CA LEU A 140 -5.80 4.88 0.02
C LEU A 140 -4.98 5.36 1.23
N ALA A 141 -5.41 6.41 1.94
CA ALA A 141 -4.71 6.94 3.10
C ALA A 141 -4.65 5.91 4.25
N SER A 142 -5.73 5.16 4.49
CA SER A 142 -5.72 4.10 5.53
C SER A 142 -4.80 2.94 5.15
N LEU A 143 -4.71 2.58 3.87
CA LEU A 143 -3.76 1.57 3.39
C LEU A 143 -2.31 2.04 3.58
N LEU A 144 -1.97 3.26 3.16
CA LEU A 144 -0.61 3.82 3.30
C LEU A 144 -0.19 3.98 4.77
N ALA A 145 -1.14 4.24 5.66
CA ALA A 145 -0.89 4.30 7.09
C ALA A 145 -0.83 2.92 7.77
N GLY A 146 -1.00 1.84 7.00
CA GLY A 146 -0.81 0.48 7.50
C GLY A 146 -2.04 -0.11 8.19
N GLN A 147 -3.21 0.52 8.07
CA GLN A 147 -4.44 -0.02 8.62
C GLN A 147 -4.86 -1.26 7.84
N TRP A 148 -5.19 -2.33 8.56
CA TRP A 148 -5.75 -3.52 7.98
C TRP A 148 -7.27 -3.45 7.87
N ASP A 149 -7.74 -3.71 6.66
CA ASP A 149 -9.14 -3.88 6.31
C ASP A 149 -9.20 -4.71 5.01
N PRO A 150 -9.70 -5.95 5.01
CA PRO A 150 -10.35 -6.65 6.13
C PRO A 150 -9.45 -6.87 7.36
N PHE A 151 -10.07 -6.98 8.53
CA PHE A 151 -9.37 -7.35 9.76
C PHE A 151 -8.76 -8.77 9.64
N PRO A 152 -7.46 -8.96 9.89
CA PRO A 152 -6.78 -10.23 9.72
C PRO A 152 -7.01 -11.16 10.92
N ASP A 153 -6.96 -12.47 10.68
CA ASP A 153 -7.04 -13.49 11.75
C ASP A 153 -5.71 -13.70 12.50
N PHE A 154 -4.67 -12.97 12.11
CA PHE A 154 -3.35 -12.98 12.70
C PHE A 154 -2.91 -11.55 13.06
N PRO A 155 -2.02 -11.37 14.06
CA PRO A 155 -1.42 -10.08 14.38
C PRO A 155 -0.41 -9.65 13.31
N PRO A 156 -0.73 -8.69 12.42
CA PRO A 156 0.15 -8.32 11.30
C PRO A 156 1.45 -7.65 11.77
N ASP A 157 1.40 -7.00 12.93
CA ASP A 157 2.52 -6.41 13.65
C ASP A 157 3.51 -7.44 14.20
N ARG A 158 3.18 -8.73 14.19
CA ARG A 158 4.12 -9.81 14.50
C ARG A 158 4.64 -10.54 13.27
N VAL A 159 3.97 -10.39 12.13
CA VAL A 159 4.36 -11.02 10.86
C VAL A 159 5.47 -10.23 10.19
N PHE A 160 5.34 -8.90 10.13
CA PHE A 160 6.28 -8.07 9.40
C PHE A 160 6.47 -6.73 10.12
N VAL A 161 7.69 -6.50 10.62
CA VAL A 161 8.02 -5.27 11.37
C VAL A 161 9.24 -4.63 10.74
N THR A 162 9.01 -3.56 10.00
CA THR A 162 10.08 -2.78 9.37
C THR A 162 10.42 -1.53 10.17
N GLN A 163 9.46 -0.89 10.85
CA GLN A 163 9.66 0.32 11.68
C GLN A 163 9.24 0.16 13.15
N GLY A 164 8.76 -1.01 13.57
CA GLY A 164 8.29 -1.21 14.94
C GLY A 164 6.92 -0.60 15.21
N ARG A 165 6.15 -0.21 14.17
CA ARG A 165 4.78 0.27 14.34
C ARG A 165 3.80 -0.86 14.13
N GLY A 166 2.88 -0.98 15.08
CA GLY A 166 1.72 -1.83 14.92
C GLY A 166 0.92 -1.94 16.19
N GLU A 167 -0.35 -2.31 16.01
CA GLU A 167 -1.28 -2.63 17.06
C GLU A 167 -2.22 -3.70 16.53
N TYR A 168 -2.49 -4.72 17.34
CA TYR A 168 -3.49 -5.72 17.04
C TYR A 168 -4.45 -5.85 18.21
N ALA A 169 -5.60 -5.19 18.08
CA ALA A 169 -6.66 -5.14 19.08
C ALA A 169 -7.87 -5.98 18.59
N ALA A 170 -7.78 -7.31 18.77
CA ALA A 170 -8.80 -8.25 18.28
C ALA A 170 -10.22 -7.96 18.80
N LYS A 171 -10.36 -7.52 20.06
CA LYS A 171 -11.66 -7.17 20.64
C LYS A 171 -12.30 -5.97 19.96
N GLU A 172 -11.49 -5.04 19.48
CA GLU A 172 -11.93 -3.82 18.78
C GLU A 172 -12.00 -4.02 17.27
N ARG A 173 -11.62 -5.22 16.77
CA ARG A 173 -11.44 -5.51 15.34
C ARG A 173 -10.57 -4.46 14.64
N PHE A 174 -9.53 -4.01 15.33
CA PHE A 174 -8.63 -2.99 14.86
C PHE A 174 -7.21 -3.54 14.75
N ALA A 175 -6.60 -3.38 13.59
CA ALA A 175 -5.24 -3.79 13.34
C ALA A 175 -4.54 -2.76 12.44
N PHE A 176 -3.31 -2.42 12.79
CA PHE A 176 -2.41 -1.73 11.87
C PHE A 176 -0.98 -2.24 12.06
N ALA A 177 -0.18 -2.17 11.02
CA ALA A 177 1.23 -2.52 11.03
C ALA A 177 1.98 -1.67 10.01
N ASP A 178 3.31 -1.75 9.95
CA ASP A 178 4.09 -1.11 8.89
C ASP A 178 3.79 -1.64 7.48
N TRP A 179 2.89 -2.60 7.35
CA TRP A 179 2.38 -3.10 6.09
C TRP A 179 0.87 -3.33 6.17
N ALA A 180 0.22 -3.22 5.02
CA ALA A 180 -1.21 -3.52 4.90
C ALA A 180 -1.54 -3.96 3.49
N TRP A 181 -2.72 -4.56 3.35
CA TRP A 181 -3.25 -5.01 2.08
C TRP A 181 -4.73 -4.66 1.92
N ARG A 182 -5.17 -4.52 0.68
CA ARG A 182 -6.55 -4.32 0.27
C ARG A 182 -6.93 -5.27 -0.86
N PRO A 183 -8.08 -5.96 -0.76
CA PRO A 183 -8.52 -6.89 -1.78
C PRO A 183 -8.90 -6.18 -3.07
N ALA A 184 -8.81 -6.89 -4.20
CA ALA A 184 -9.11 -6.36 -5.53
C ALA A 184 -10.50 -5.71 -5.61
N ARG A 185 -11.49 -6.24 -4.90
CA ARG A 185 -12.84 -5.65 -4.84
C ARG A 185 -12.85 -4.25 -4.21
N THR A 186 -12.09 -4.05 -3.14
CA THR A 186 -11.97 -2.75 -2.47
C THR A 186 -11.21 -1.77 -3.36
N VAL A 187 -10.12 -2.22 -3.99
CA VAL A 187 -9.35 -1.45 -4.97
C VAL A 187 -10.22 -0.98 -6.14
N ALA A 188 -11.05 -1.88 -6.70
CA ALA A 188 -12.00 -1.53 -7.76
C ALA A 188 -13.02 -0.48 -7.28
N HIS A 189 -13.55 -0.61 -6.06
CA HIS A 189 -14.46 0.38 -5.49
C HIS A 189 -13.79 1.75 -5.35
N TRP A 190 -12.53 1.80 -4.90
CA TRP A 190 -11.77 3.04 -4.82
C TRP A 190 -11.57 3.67 -6.20
N GLN A 191 -11.20 2.87 -7.21
CA GLN A 191 -11.02 3.35 -8.57
C GLN A 191 -12.30 3.96 -9.15
N VAL A 192 -13.47 3.35 -8.92
CA VAL A 192 -14.77 3.88 -9.39
C VAL A 192 -15.07 5.25 -8.78
N ASN A 193 -14.70 5.47 -7.51
CA ASN A 193 -14.94 6.73 -6.81
C ASN A 193 -13.87 7.79 -7.04
N LEU A 194 -12.70 7.40 -7.54
CA LEU A 194 -11.53 8.26 -7.66
C LEU A 194 -11.80 9.52 -8.51
N PRO A 195 -12.42 9.46 -9.70
CA PRO A 195 -12.67 10.66 -10.51
C PRO A 195 -13.44 11.74 -9.74
N ARG A 196 -14.50 11.34 -9.03
CA ARG A 196 -15.31 12.25 -8.21
C ARG A 196 -14.49 12.88 -7.07
N LYS A 197 -13.57 12.13 -6.46
CA LYS A 197 -12.69 12.66 -5.39
C LYS A 197 -11.69 13.67 -5.93
N LEU A 198 -11.09 13.39 -7.08
CA LEU A 198 -10.17 14.30 -7.77
C LEU A 198 -10.86 15.61 -8.20
N GLU A 199 -12.07 15.52 -8.75
CA GLU A 199 -12.89 16.69 -9.10
C GLU A 199 -13.20 17.57 -7.88
N ARG A 200 -13.50 16.94 -6.74
CA ARG A 200 -13.72 17.64 -5.46
C ARG A 200 -12.45 18.30 -4.96
N LEU A 201 -11.30 17.64 -5.06
CA LEU A 201 -10.02 18.25 -4.70
C LEU A 201 -9.80 19.54 -5.50
N LEU A 202 -9.95 19.49 -6.83
CA LEU A 202 -9.80 20.68 -7.68
C LEU A 202 -10.86 21.76 -7.38
N ALA A 203 -12.09 21.37 -7.05
CA ALA A 203 -13.11 22.33 -6.61
C ALA A 203 -12.75 23.01 -5.28
N ARG A 204 -12.26 22.26 -4.30
CA ARG A 204 -11.75 22.80 -3.02
C ARG A 204 -10.61 23.78 -3.26
N GLU A 205 -9.69 23.46 -4.18
CA GLU A 205 -8.59 24.36 -4.55
C GLU A 205 -9.09 25.66 -5.18
N GLN A 206 -10.03 25.56 -6.11
CA GLN A 206 -10.65 26.72 -6.75
C GLN A 206 -11.33 27.63 -5.72
N GLU A 207 -12.10 27.06 -4.79
CA GLU A 207 -12.76 27.79 -3.70
C GLU A 207 -11.75 28.45 -2.76
N ARG A 208 -10.74 27.69 -2.32
CA ARG A 208 -9.67 28.18 -1.42
C ARG A 208 -8.95 29.38 -2.01
N MET A 209 -8.67 29.33 -3.31
CA MET A 209 -7.98 30.40 -4.04
C MET A 209 -8.90 31.53 -4.47
N LYS A 210 -10.22 31.40 -4.24
CA LYS A 210 -11.25 32.36 -4.67
C LYS A 210 -11.18 32.65 -6.17
N LEU A 211 -10.89 31.63 -6.97
CA LEU A 211 -10.79 31.74 -8.41
C LEU A 211 -12.15 31.51 -9.08
N PRO A 212 -12.52 32.30 -10.10
CA PRO A 212 -13.74 32.05 -10.86
C PRO A 212 -13.66 30.73 -11.63
N VAL A 213 -12.47 30.38 -12.13
CA VAL A 213 -12.15 29.12 -12.81
C VAL A 213 -10.71 28.74 -12.45
N LEU A 214 -10.46 27.45 -12.21
CA LEU A 214 -9.10 26.92 -12.05
C LEU A 214 -8.48 26.69 -13.45
N PRO A 215 -7.35 27.35 -13.79
CA PRO A 215 -6.63 27.06 -15.02
C PRO A 215 -6.23 25.59 -15.10
N GLU A 216 -6.14 25.02 -16.30
CA GLU A 216 -5.64 23.65 -16.55
C GLU A 216 -6.39 22.53 -15.80
N ARG A 217 -7.59 22.82 -15.26
CA ARG A 217 -8.38 21.87 -14.47
C ARG A 217 -8.60 20.55 -15.21
N GLU A 218 -8.98 20.63 -16.48
CA GLU A 218 -9.30 19.45 -17.30
C GLU A 218 -8.05 18.65 -17.65
N GLU A 219 -6.93 19.32 -17.88
CA GLU A 219 -5.65 18.72 -18.18
C GLU A 219 -5.09 17.98 -16.96
N VAL A 220 -5.14 18.60 -15.78
CA VAL A 220 -4.73 17.98 -14.51
C VAL A 220 -5.62 16.79 -14.17
N LEU A 221 -6.95 16.96 -14.27
CA LEU A 221 -7.88 15.86 -14.06
C LEU A 221 -7.69 14.73 -15.09
N GLY A 222 -7.38 15.08 -16.35
CA GLY A 222 -7.07 14.14 -17.42
C GLY A 222 -5.84 13.29 -17.09
N TYR A 223 -4.78 13.90 -16.55
CA TYR A 223 -3.60 13.18 -16.09
C TYR A 223 -3.89 12.28 -14.88
N TRP A 224 -4.50 12.81 -13.82
CA TRP A 224 -4.84 12.03 -12.61
C TRP A 224 -5.91 10.95 -12.83
N SER A 225 -6.69 11.04 -13.90
CA SER A 225 -7.63 9.98 -14.29
C SER A 225 -7.03 8.98 -15.29
N GLY A 226 -5.83 9.24 -15.80
CA GLY A 226 -5.15 8.40 -16.79
C GLY A 226 -5.65 8.58 -18.23
N ARG A 227 -6.44 9.63 -18.52
CA ARG A 227 -6.80 10.01 -19.90
C ARG A 227 -5.60 10.54 -20.67
N VAL A 228 -4.64 11.15 -19.97
CA VAL A 228 -3.38 11.67 -20.51
C VAL A 228 -2.23 11.02 -19.76
N ALA A 229 -1.16 10.63 -20.48
CA ALA A 229 -0.04 9.89 -19.90
C ALA A 229 1.01 10.79 -19.22
N GLN A 230 1.11 12.05 -19.64
CA GLN A 230 2.12 13.00 -19.14
C GLN A 230 1.45 14.08 -18.30
N PRO A 231 2.12 14.58 -17.23
CA PRO A 231 1.62 15.71 -16.47
C PRO A 231 1.56 16.96 -17.37
N PRO A 232 0.52 17.80 -17.25
CA PRO A 232 0.41 19.00 -18.06
C PRO A 232 1.50 20.02 -17.69
N PRO A 233 2.00 20.80 -18.67
CA PRO A 233 2.82 21.96 -18.36
C PRO A 233 1.97 23.00 -17.63
N LEU A 234 2.32 23.29 -16.38
CA LEU A 234 1.56 24.27 -15.60
C LEU A 234 1.93 25.69 -16.00
N SER A 235 0.94 26.53 -16.25
CA SER A 235 1.13 27.97 -16.21
C SER A 235 1.38 28.41 -14.77
N VAL A 236 2.06 29.56 -14.61
CA VAL A 236 2.31 30.19 -13.30
C VAL A 236 1.01 30.44 -12.52
N LEU A 237 -0.16 30.35 -13.16
CA LEU A 237 -1.48 30.57 -12.56
C LEU A 237 -2.08 29.33 -11.85
N PHE A 238 -1.55 28.12 -12.06
CA PHE A 238 -1.85 26.98 -11.17
C PHE A 238 -1.19 27.13 -9.78
N SER A 239 -0.52 28.28 -9.53
CA SER A 239 0.18 28.66 -8.29
C SER A 239 -0.68 28.75 -7.03
N GLY A 240 -1.96 28.37 -7.10
CA GLY A 240 -2.76 28.14 -5.91
C GLY A 240 -2.15 27.11 -4.97
N LEU A 241 -1.57 26.04 -5.50
CA LEU A 241 -0.85 25.02 -4.72
C LEU A 241 0.55 25.46 -4.23
N GLY A 242 0.95 26.71 -4.52
CA GLY A 242 2.28 27.22 -4.18
C GLY A 242 3.40 26.62 -5.04
N PRO A 243 4.67 26.78 -4.62
CA PRO A 243 5.84 26.33 -5.40
C PRO A 243 5.92 24.81 -5.62
N ASN A 244 5.15 24.01 -4.86
CA ASN A 244 5.17 22.54 -4.93
C ASN A 244 4.07 21.96 -5.86
N ALA A 245 3.30 22.81 -6.54
CA ALA A 245 2.18 22.41 -7.40
C ALA A 245 2.55 21.31 -8.40
N ALA A 246 3.68 21.48 -9.10
CA ALA A 246 4.13 20.54 -10.12
C ALA A 246 4.50 19.16 -9.53
N THR A 247 5.09 19.15 -8.33
CA THR A 247 5.42 17.92 -7.61
C THR A 247 4.14 17.20 -7.21
N TRP A 248 3.18 17.88 -6.60
CA TRP A 248 1.91 17.28 -6.18
C TRP A 248 1.13 16.67 -7.34
N ILE A 249 1.06 17.38 -8.48
CA ILE A 249 0.38 16.86 -9.66
C ILE A 249 1.04 15.58 -10.13
N ARG A 250 2.37 15.57 -10.23
CA ARG A 250 3.14 14.40 -10.65
C ARG A 250 2.94 13.22 -9.70
N GLU A 251 3.18 13.43 -8.42
CA GLU A 251 3.14 12.35 -7.42
C GLU A 251 1.73 11.81 -7.20
N LEU A 252 0.71 12.68 -7.20
CA LEU A 252 -0.68 12.22 -7.17
C LEU A 252 -1.03 11.45 -8.46
N GLY A 253 -0.50 11.87 -9.61
CA GLY A 253 -0.62 11.14 -10.87
C GLY A 253 -0.01 9.73 -10.78
N ALA A 254 1.15 9.59 -10.16
CA ALA A 254 1.80 8.31 -9.92
C ALA A 254 0.99 7.44 -8.95
N LEU A 255 0.60 7.94 -7.79
CA LEU A 255 -0.24 7.22 -6.81
C LEU A 255 -1.54 6.72 -7.44
N THR A 256 -2.25 7.59 -8.16
CA THR A 256 -3.50 7.24 -8.82
C THR A 256 -3.30 6.25 -9.97
N LEU A 257 -2.16 6.30 -10.66
CA LEU A 257 -1.81 5.31 -11.69
C LEU A 257 -1.75 3.90 -11.09
N HIS A 258 -1.06 3.69 -9.98
CA HIS A 258 -0.98 2.37 -9.35
C HIS A 258 -2.34 1.85 -8.90
N LEU A 259 -3.21 2.72 -8.37
CA LEU A 259 -4.59 2.38 -8.04
C LEU A 259 -5.38 1.94 -9.27
N ARG A 260 -5.29 2.71 -10.37
CA ARG A 260 -6.00 2.39 -11.63
C ARG A 260 -5.47 1.10 -12.24
N THR A 261 -4.16 0.92 -12.31
CA THR A 261 -3.53 -0.28 -12.87
C THR A 261 -3.96 -1.51 -12.10
N ALA A 262 -3.88 -1.51 -10.76
CA ALA A 262 -4.33 -2.63 -9.94
C ALA A 262 -5.82 -2.94 -10.14
N ALA A 263 -6.67 -1.93 -10.22
CA ALA A 263 -8.10 -2.13 -10.50
C ALA A 263 -8.34 -2.74 -11.90
N GLN A 264 -7.65 -2.26 -12.93
CA GLN A 264 -7.76 -2.75 -14.30
C GLN A 264 -7.30 -4.20 -14.44
N THR A 265 -6.23 -4.59 -13.73
CA THR A 265 -5.70 -5.95 -13.69
C THR A 265 -6.41 -6.85 -12.68
N LYS A 266 -7.44 -6.34 -11.98
CA LYS A 266 -8.19 -7.06 -10.92
C LYS A 266 -7.28 -7.58 -9.81
N GLN A 267 -6.27 -6.80 -9.45
CA GLN A 267 -5.30 -7.10 -8.41
C GLN A 267 -5.65 -6.38 -7.11
N GLY A 268 -5.20 -6.95 -5.99
CA GLY A 268 -5.18 -6.27 -4.71
C GLY A 268 -4.05 -5.22 -4.67
N LEU A 269 -3.99 -4.44 -3.61
CA LEU A 269 -2.91 -3.49 -3.35
C LEU A 269 -2.29 -3.77 -1.99
N ALA A 270 -0.96 -3.87 -1.94
CA ALA A 270 -0.19 -3.92 -0.71
C ALA A 270 0.62 -2.65 -0.54
N ALA A 271 0.71 -2.16 0.70
CA ALA A 271 1.58 -1.07 1.09
C ALA A 271 2.58 -1.55 2.14
N LEU A 272 3.81 -1.07 2.04
CA LEU A 272 4.88 -1.30 3.01
C LEU A 272 5.60 -0.01 3.35
N VAL A 273 5.81 0.24 4.63
CA VAL A 273 6.67 1.31 5.10
C VAL A 273 8.05 0.77 5.40
N THR A 274 9.09 1.40 4.87
CA THR A 274 10.48 0.96 5.00
C THR A 274 11.39 2.09 5.51
N ARG A 275 12.59 1.72 5.97
CA ARG A 275 13.68 2.68 6.18
C ARG A 275 14.24 3.01 4.79
N GLY A 276 14.49 4.29 4.55
CA GLY A 276 14.84 4.86 3.24
C GLY A 276 15.71 3.99 2.32
N THR A 277 15.36 3.94 1.03
CA THR A 277 16.11 3.41 -0.14
C THR A 277 17.02 2.19 0.09
N THR A 278 16.55 1.16 0.78
CA THR A 278 17.10 -0.22 0.65
C THR A 278 16.15 -1.18 -0.04
N VAL A 279 14.96 -0.71 -0.46
CA VAL A 279 14.06 -1.53 -1.28
C VAL A 279 14.67 -1.66 -2.67
N ARG A 280 15.12 -2.87 -3.02
CA ARG A 280 15.52 -3.21 -4.38
C ARG A 280 14.31 -2.96 -5.29
N LEU A 281 14.40 -1.89 -6.09
CA LEU A 281 13.53 -1.66 -7.24
C LEU A 281 13.69 -2.81 -8.23
#